data_AF-A0A212PK20-F1
#
_entry.id   AF-A0A212PK20-F1
#
_cell.length_a   1.000
_cell.length_b   1.000
_cell.length_c   1.000
_cell.angle_alpha   90.00
_cell.angle_beta   90.00
_cell.angle_gamma   90.00
#
_symmetry.space_group_name_H-M   'P 1'
#
loop_
_entity.id
_entity.type
_entity.pdbx_description
1 polymer ?
#
loop_
_entity_poly.entity_id
_entity_poly.type
_entity_poly.pdbx_seq_one_letter_code
_entity_poly.pdbx_strand_id
1 'polypeptide(L)'
;MTQDKDERKRPPLRLVVNNPEKRGNRSKGKEEEQFIPLEELIDARDALRTGFYRGMDRWQTKAYQHLERYLQNREWPYGLDPNHGQLMVLPAAVVCTETAGHGGSPQDELLLFIMEDVTGEGLCLSLETILPYWSDDESIMEEALLYAPIHQYGGLFLEENRHDGLLDLVYRLALPLYPPAPNGKIFRRFFGIAALELADTLRHLAGE
;
A
#
# COMPACT_ATOMS: atom_id res chain seq x y z
N MET A 1 -17.00 -30.79 16.17
CA MET A 1 -17.09 -30.75 14.71
C MET A 1 -15.77 -30.27 14.19
N THR A 2 -15.02 -31.19 13.59
CA THR A 2 -13.70 -31.01 12.98
C THR A 2 -13.82 -30.04 11.81
N GLN A 3 -13.27 -28.83 11.98
CA GLN A 3 -12.99 -27.95 10.83
C GLN A 3 -11.87 -28.61 10.03
N ASP A 4 -12.20 -29.04 8.83
CA ASP A 4 -11.26 -29.42 7.79
C ASP A 4 -10.30 -28.23 7.56
N LYS A 5 -9.13 -28.28 8.19
CA LYS A 5 -7.97 -27.48 7.81
C LYS A 5 -7.37 -28.14 6.57
N ASP A 6 -8.00 -27.93 5.43
CA ASP A 6 -7.39 -28.25 4.14
C ASP A 6 -6.28 -27.23 3.87
N GLU A 7 -5.10 -27.46 4.45
CA GLU A 7 -3.88 -26.66 4.31
C GLU A 7 -3.41 -26.51 2.84
N ARG A 8 -4.04 -27.22 1.89
CA ARG A 8 -3.70 -27.24 0.46
C ARG A 8 -4.38 -26.16 -0.37
N LYS A 9 -5.22 -25.31 0.22
CA LYS A 9 -5.75 -24.11 -0.44
C LYS A 9 -5.37 -22.88 0.36
N ARG A 10 -4.07 -22.55 0.38
CA ARG A 10 -3.66 -21.21 0.80
C ARG A 10 -4.40 -20.20 -0.08
N PRO A 11 -5.24 -19.33 0.51
CA PRO A 11 -5.91 -18.29 -0.27
C PRO A 11 -4.84 -17.42 -0.95
N PRO A 12 -5.08 -16.92 -2.18
CA PRO A 12 -4.10 -16.12 -2.89
C PRO A 12 -3.65 -14.96 -1.99
N LEU A 13 -2.33 -14.75 -1.84
CA LEU A 13 -1.82 -13.62 -1.07
C LEU A 13 -2.34 -12.36 -1.74
N ARG A 14 -2.97 -11.50 -0.95
CA ARG A 14 -3.59 -10.27 -1.45
C ARG A 14 -3.14 -9.11 -0.58
N LEU A 15 -2.46 -8.15 -1.18
CA LEU A 15 -1.87 -6.98 -0.52
C LEU A 15 -2.76 -5.72 -0.57
N VAL A 16 -4.05 -5.95 -0.77
CA VAL A 16 -5.04 -4.97 -1.23
C VAL A 16 -5.49 -4.06 -0.10
N VAL A 17 -5.78 -2.80 -0.41
CA VAL A 17 -6.66 -1.98 0.42
C VAL A 17 -8.04 -2.60 0.38
N ASN A 18 -8.44 -3.22 1.48
CA ASN A 18 -9.78 -3.73 1.70
C ASN A 18 -10.24 -4.82 0.70
N ASN A 19 -10.19 -6.08 1.12
CA ASN A 19 -10.76 -7.19 0.36
C ASN A 19 -12.12 -7.64 0.93
N PRO A 20 -13.24 -7.01 0.54
CA PRO A 20 -14.56 -7.31 1.12
C PRO A 20 -15.00 -8.76 0.91
N GLU A 21 -14.58 -9.40 -0.19
CA GLU A 21 -14.87 -10.81 -0.47
C GLU A 21 -14.24 -11.76 0.56
N LYS A 22 -13.07 -11.39 1.11
CA LYS A 22 -12.39 -12.16 2.18
C LYS A 22 -12.74 -11.68 3.60
N ARG A 23 -13.08 -10.40 3.75
CA ARG A 23 -13.38 -9.75 5.04
C ARG A 23 -14.82 -10.01 5.52
N GLY A 24 -15.67 -10.55 4.64
CA GLY A 24 -17.01 -11.05 4.97
C GLY A 24 -18.04 -9.93 5.17
N ASN A 25 -19.33 -10.28 5.12
CA ASN A 25 -20.47 -9.35 5.23
C ASN A 25 -20.69 -8.73 6.63
N ARG A 26 -19.67 -8.64 7.49
CA ARG A 26 -19.85 -8.34 8.93
C ARG A 26 -19.94 -6.85 9.28
N SER A 27 -19.61 -5.94 8.37
CA SER A 27 -19.57 -4.48 8.63
C SER A 27 -20.68 -3.73 7.88
N LYS A 28 -21.95 -3.93 8.25
CA LYS A 28 -23.10 -3.13 7.75
C LYS A 28 -23.42 -1.90 8.62
N GLY A 29 -22.44 -1.35 9.35
CA GLY A 29 -22.71 -0.52 10.53
C GLY A 29 -22.22 0.93 10.53
N LYS A 30 -21.28 1.33 9.68
CA LYS A 30 -20.75 2.69 9.62
C LYS A 30 -20.92 3.23 8.21
N GLU A 31 -21.11 4.55 8.06
CA GLU A 31 -21.14 5.21 6.75
C GLU A 31 -19.94 4.74 5.94
N GLU A 32 -20.19 3.89 4.95
CA GLU A 32 -19.13 3.25 4.16
C GLU A 32 -18.42 4.36 3.38
N GLU A 33 -17.21 4.74 3.80
CA GLU A 33 -16.31 5.49 2.92
C GLU A 33 -16.21 4.70 1.60
N GLN A 34 -16.58 5.34 0.50
CA GLN A 34 -16.75 4.67 -0.78
C GLN A 34 -15.39 4.15 -1.28
N PHE A 35 -15.19 2.84 -1.19
CA PHE A 35 -14.03 2.18 -1.76
C PHE A 35 -14.05 2.32 -3.30
N ILE A 36 -12.93 2.77 -3.87
CA ILE A 36 -12.77 2.92 -5.32
C ILE A 36 -11.68 1.93 -5.77
N PRO A 37 -12.02 0.92 -6.60
CA PRO A 37 -11.06 -0.03 -7.13
C PRO A 37 -9.92 0.65 -7.89
N LEU A 38 -8.72 0.06 -7.87
CA LEU A 38 -7.55 0.58 -8.58
C LEU A 38 -7.82 0.84 -10.07
N GLU A 39 -8.54 -0.05 -10.76
CA GLU A 39 -8.86 0.13 -12.18
C GLU A 39 -9.68 1.41 -12.41
N GLU A 40 -10.66 1.66 -11.54
CA GLU A 40 -11.48 2.87 -11.59
C GLU A 40 -10.65 4.13 -11.27
N LEU A 41 -9.71 4.04 -10.31
CA LEU A 41 -8.79 5.14 -9.99
C LEU A 41 -7.85 5.46 -11.16
N ILE A 42 -7.40 4.45 -11.91
CA ILE A 42 -6.56 4.61 -13.10
C ILE A 42 -7.36 5.28 -14.21
N ASP A 43 -8.56 4.77 -14.50
CA ASP A 43 -9.42 5.25 -15.59
C ASP A 43 -9.92 6.68 -15.33
N ALA A 44 -10.30 6.98 -14.10
CA ALA A 44 -10.79 8.30 -13.68
C ALA A 44 -9.67 9.28 -13.27
N ARG A 45 -8.40 8.87 -13.36
CA ARG A 45 -7.24 9.63 -12.82
C ARG A 45 -7.24 11.11 -13.17
N ASP A 46 -7.44 11.44 -14.45
CA ASP A 46 -7.37 12.84 -14.91
C ASP A 46 -8.54 13.68 -14.38
N ALA A 47 -9.71 13.07 -14.17
CA ALA A 47 -10.86 13.72 -13.54
C ALA A 47 -10.65 13.91 -12.03
N LEU A 48 -10.05 12.93 -11.36
CA LEU A 48 -9.77 12.96 -9.92
C LEU A 48 -8.59 13.89 -9.56
N ARG A 49 -7.66 14.15 -10.49
CA ARG A 49 -6.45 14.94 -10.26
C ARG A 49 -6.71 16.30 -9.60
N THR A 50 -7.78 17.00 -9.99
CA THR A 50 -8.13 18.30 -9.39
C THR A 50 -8.54 18.17 -7.93
N GLY A 51 -9.30 17.12 -7.59
CA GLY A 51 -9.67 16.82 -6.21
C GLY A 51 -8.47 16.39 -5.38
N PHE A 52 -7.61 15.56 -5.98
CA PHE A 52 -6.40 15.04 -5.34
C PHE A 52 -5.48 16.16 -4.86
N TYR A 53 -5.19 17.16 -5.71
CA TYR A 53 -4.31 18.27 -5.34
C TYR A 53 -4.97 19.37 -4.48
N ARG A 54 -6.26 19.26 -4.18
CA ARG A 54 -6.97 20.31 -3.46
C ARG A 54 -6.46 20.40 -2.02
N GLY A 55 -6.01 21.59 -1.63
CA GLY A 55 -5.56 21.87 -0.26
C GLY A 55 -4.14 21.40 0.06
N MET A 56 -3.39 20.87 -0.92
CA MET A 56 -1.99 20.49 -0.74
C MET A 56 -1.05 21.70 -0.77
N ASP A 57 0.02 21.62 0.01
CA ASP A 57 1.09 22.61 -0.03
C ASP A 57 1.89 22.56 -1.33
N ARG A 58 2.56 23.68 -1.63
CA ARG A 58 3.34 23.85 -2.86
C ARG A 58 4.42 22.76 -3.04
N TRP A 59 5.08 22.38 -1.95
CA TRP A 59 6.16 21.39 -2.00
C TRP A 59 5.62 19.97 -2.17
N GLN A 60 4.57 19.62 -1.43
CA GLN A 60 3.88 18.35 -1.56
C GLN A 60 3.32 18.16 -2.98
N THR A 61 2.66 19.19 -3.52
CA THR A 61 2.17 19.22 -4.91
C THR A 61 3.28 18.94 -5.91
N LYS A 62 4.42 19.62 -5.77
CA LYS A 62 5.59 19.39 -6.65
C LYS A 62 6.12 17.97 -6.53
N ALA A 63 6.25 17.44 -5.31
CA ALA A 63 6.78 16.11 -5.09
C ALA A 63 5.89 15.04 -5.76
N TYR A 64 4.57 15.15 -5.62
CA TYR A 64 3.63 14.29 -6.35
C TYR A 64 3.73 14.47 -7.87
N GLN A 65 3.82 15.70 -8.39
CA GLN A 65 4.00 15.92 -9.84
C GLN A 65 5.33 15.34 -10.38
N HIS A 66 6.38 15.31 -9.55
CA HIS A 66 7.64 14.64 -9.88
C HIS A 66 7.48 13.12 -9.91
N LEU A 67 6.73 12.57 -8.95
CA LEU A 67 6.39 11.15 -8.89
C LEU A 67 5.52 10.73 -10.09
N GLU A 68 4.44 11.45 -10.39
CA GLU A 68 3.58 11.21 -11.56
C GLU A 68 4.40 11.17 -12.86
N ARG A 69 5.27 12.17 -13.09
CA ARG A 69 6.14 12.20 -14.27
C ARG A 69 7.09 11.01 -14.32
N TYR A 70 7.63 10.59 -13.18
CA TYR A 70 8.50 9.42 -13.11
C TYR A 70 7.74 8.14 -13.50
N LEU A 71 6.51 7.97 -13.01
CA LEU A 71 5.66 6.82 -13.33
C LEU A 71 5.22 6.82 -14.81
N GLN A 72 4.80 7.97 -15.33
CA GLN A 72 4.45 8.16 -16.73
C GLN A 72 5.62 7.82 -17.66
N ASN A 73 6.83 8.29 -17.35
CA ASN A 73 8.04 7.97 -18.14
C ASN A 73 8.42 6.48 -18.12
N ARG A 74 7.92 5.71 -17.14
CA ARG A 74 8.08 4.26 -17.06
C ARG A 74 6.89 3.48 -17.61
N GLU A 75 5.85 4.18 -18.08
CA GLU A 75 4.59 3.58 -18.51
C GLU A 75 3.93 2.75 -17.40
N TRP A 76 4.12 3.16 -16.13
CA TRP A 76 3.50 2.48 -14.99
C TRP A 76 2.09 3.02 -14.75
N PRO A 77 1.05 2.15 -14.72
CA PRO A 77 -0.29 2.55 -14.32
C PRO A 77 -0.31 2.96 -12.85
N TYR A 78 -1.10 3.99 -12.55
CA TYR A 78 -1.32 4.47 -11.19
C TYR A 78 -2.67 5.21 -11.10
N GLY A 79 -3.31 5.09 -9.94
CA GLY A 79 -4.53 5.79 -9.57
C GLY A 79 -4.26 6.96 -8.62
N LEU A 80 -5.20 7.89 -8.54
CA LEU A 80 -5.18 9.02 -7.59
C LEU A 80 -6.47 9.03 -6.77
N ASP A 81 -6.35 8.82 -5.47
CA ASP A 81 -7.48 8.79 -4.55
C ASP A 81 -7.53 10.08 -3.70
N PRO A 82 -8.48 10.99 -3.96
CA PRO A 82 -8.62 12.22 -3.20
C PRO A 82 -9.31 12.03 -1.84
N ASN A 83 -9.97 10.90 -1.59
CA ASN A 83 -10.85 10.71 -0.45
C ASN A 83 -10.11 10.11 0.76
N HIS A 84 -9.16 9.22 0.53
CA HIS A 84 -8.51 8.45 1.60
C HIS A 84 -7.13 9.03 1.99
N GLY A 85 -7.02 10.35 2.13
CA GLY A 85 -5.76 10.98 2.54
C GLY A 85 -4.78 11.25 1.39
N GLN A 86 -5.29 11.44 0.17
CA GLN A 86 -4.52 11.81 -1.02
C GLN A 86 -3.47 10.75 -1.39
N LEU A 87 -3.96 9.51 -1.54
CA LEU A 87 -3.16 8.33 -1.86
C LEU A 87 -2.97 8.18 -3.37
N MET A 88 -1.74 7.91 -3.77
CA MET A 88 -1.43 7.42 -5.10
C MET A 88 -1.32 5.89 -5.04
N VAL A 89 -2.11 5.19 -5.84
CA VAL A 89 -2.19 3.72 -5.79
C VAL A 89 -1.52 3.12 -7.02
N LEU A 90 -0.68 2.10 -6.83
CA LEU A 90 0.00 1.39 -7.91
C LEU A 90 -0.25 -0.12 -7.81
N PRO A 91 -0.34 -0.86 -8.93
CA PRO A 91 -0.27 -2.31 -8.87
C PRO A 91 1.11 -2.76 -8.35
N ALA A 92 1.14 -3.66 -7.37
CA ALA A 92 2.38 -4.19 -6.82
C ALA A 92 3.24 -4.89 -7.89
N ALA A 93 2.59 -5.53 -8.86
CA ALA A 93 3.24 -6.23 -9.97
C ALA A 93 4.05 -5.34 -10.91
N VAL A 94 3.76 -4.03 -10.98
CA VAL A 94 4.57 -3.11 -11.80
C VAL A 94 5.85 -2.68 -11.09
N VAL A 95 5.87 -2.75 -9.75
CA VAL A 95 7.04 -2.45 -8.93
C VAL A 95 7.90 -3.69 -8.71
N CYS A 96 7.29 -4.82 -8.35
CA CYS A 96 7.95 -6.10 -8.17
C CYS A 96 7.35 -7.13 -9.12
N THR A 97 8.07 -7.45 -10.20
CA THR A 97 7.60 -8.42 -11.20
C THR A 97 7.58 -9.85 -10.69
N GLU A 98 8.27 -10.14 -9.58
CA GLU A 98 8.27 -11.45 -8.93
C GLU A 98 6.98 -11.72 -8.15
N THR A 99 6.08 -10.72 -8.00
CA THR A 99 4.83 -10.89 -7.25
C THR A 99 4.00 -12.07 -7.74
N ALA A 100 3.84 -12.23 -9.05
CA ALA A 100 3.11 -13.35 -9.64
C ALA A 100 3.77 -14.71 -9.39
N GLY A 101 5.11 -14.74 -9.22
CA GLY A 101 5.86 -15.96 -8.96
C GLY A 101 5.71 -16.48 -7.53
N HIS A 102 5.48 -15.57 -6.57
CA HIS A 102 5.42 -15.86 -5.13
C HIS A 102 3.99 -15.81 -4.57
N GLY A 103 2.99 -16.06 -5.42
CA GLY A 103 1.58 -16.13 -5.00
C GLY A 103 0.87 -14.79 -4.81
N GLY A 104 1.51 -13.67 -5.22
CA GLY A 104 0.89 -12.35 -5.31
C GLY A 104 -0.17 -12.29 -6.42
N SER A 105 -1.18 -11.47 -6.19
CA SER A 105 -2.31 -11.25 -7.08
C SER A 105 -2.05 -10.04 -8.00
N PRO A 106 -2.56 -10.03 -9.26
CA PRO A 106 -2.57 -8.83 -10.09
C PRO A 106 -3.27 -7.62 -9.45
N GLN A 107 -4.13 -7.89 -8.46
CA GLN A 107 -4.87 -6.90 -7.67
C GLN A 107 -4.09 -6.38 -6.47
N ASP A 108 -2.86 -6.86 -6.21
CA ASP A 108 -2.05 -6.36 -5.12
C ASP A 108 -1.70 -4.90 -5.35
N GLU A 109 -1.83 -4.10 -4.30
CA GLU A 109 -1.73 -2.64 -4.36
C GLU A 109 -0.57 -2.15 -3.50
N LEU A 110 0.05 -1.08 -3.95
CA LEU A 110 1.01 -0.30 -3.18
C LEU A 110 0.47 1.11 -3.04
N LEU A 111 0.42 1.60 -1.80
CA LEU A 111 -0.10 2.91 -1.46
C LEU A 111 1.05 3.87 -1.28
N LEU A 112 1.07 4.94 -2.06
CA LEU A 112 2.09 5.95 -1.98
C LEU A 112 1.47 7.25 -1.52
N PHE A 113 2.10 7.87 -0.54
CA PHE A 113 1.71 9.19 -0.09
C PHE A 113 2.92 9.99 0.37
N ILE A 114 2.78 11.30 0.25
CA ILE A 114 3.80 12.27 0.61
C ILE A 114 3.24 13.13 1.71
N MET A 115 3.87 13.10 2.88
CA MET A 115 3.48 13.95 4.02
C MET A 115 4.63 14.87 4.41
N GLU A 116 4.33 15.88 5.22
CA GLU A 116 5.38 16.59 5.95
C GLU A 116 6.14 15.62 6.84
N ASP A 117 7.45 15.83 6.96
CA ASP A 117 8.23 15.07 7.92
C ASP A 117 7.86 15.45 9.36
N VAL A 118 8.24 14.60 10.31
CA VAL A 118 7.95 14.78 11.74
C VAL A 118 8.56 16.07 12.33
N THR A 119 9.52 16.67 11.64
CA THR A 119 10.15 17.94 12.04
C THR A 119 9.47 19.17 11.43
N GLY A 120 8.58 19.00 10.46
CA GLY A 120 7.95 20.08 9.69
C GLY A 120 8.93 20.81 8.75
N GLU A 121 10.14 20.28 8.54
CA GLU A 121 11.21 20.93 7.77
C GLU A 121 11.37 20.36 6.35
N GLY A 122 10.67 19.26 6.07
CA GLY A 122 10.80 18.52 4.83
C GLY A 122 9.57 17.68 4.52
N LEU A 123 9.71 16.85 3.48
CA LEU A 123 8.68 15.91 3.07
C LEU A 123 9.18 14.49 3.27
N CYS A 124 8.27 13.54 3.43
CA CYS A 124 8.56 12.12 3.46
C CYS A 124 7.71 11.41 2.40
N LEU A 125 8.34 10.60 1.54
CA LEU A 125 7.64 9.68 0.66
C LEU A 125 7.49 8.35 1.40
N SER A 126 6.25 7.95 1.63
CA SER A 126 5.91 6.64 2.17
C SER A 126 5.33 5.77 1.08
N LEU A 127 5.71 4.50 1.10
CA LEU A 127 5.07 3.42 0.38
C LEU A 127 4.59 2.40 1.40
N GLU A 128 3.33 2.01 1.29
CA GLU A 128 2.70 1.02 2.15
C GLU A 128 2.16 -0.15 1.38
N THR A 129 2.06 -1.26 2.10
CA THR A 129 1.48 -2.50 1.63
C THR A 129 0.72 -3.10 2.80
N ILE A 130 -0.56 -3.40 2.60
CA ILE A 130 -1.35 -4.10 3.60
C ILE A 130 -1.06 -5.58 3.46
N LEU A 131 -0.52 -6.20 4.50
CA LEU A 131 -0.23 -7.63 4.49
C LEU A 131 -1.54 -8.42 4.66
N PRO A 132 -1.59 -9.70 4.24
CA PRO A 132 -2.81 -10.51 4.28
C PRO A 132 -3.14 -11.02 5.71
N TYR A 133 -2.94 -10.18 6.73
CA TYR A 133 -3.31 -10.42 8.12
C TYR A 133 -4.25 -9.32 8.58
N TRP A 134 -5.43 -9.71 9.03
CA TRP A 134 -6.42 -8.82 9.63
C TRP A 134 -7.21 -9.56 10.71
N SER A 135 -7.54 -8.87 11.80
CA SER A 135 -8.33 -9.44 12.91
C SER A 135 -8.90 -8.33 13.80
N ASP A 136 -10.02 -8.60 14.46
CA ASP A 136 -10.54 -7.79 15.58
C ASP A 136 -9.94 -8.21 16.94
N ASP A 137 -9.24 -9.35 16.98
CA ASP A 137 -8.49 -9.82 18.15
C ASP A 137 -7.07 -9.24 18.16
N GLU A 138 -6.82 -8.29 19.06
CA GLU A 138 -5.52 -7.65 19.27
C GLU A 138 -4.40 -8.68 19.54
N SER A 139 -4.68 -9.75 20.28
CA SER A 139 -3.65 -10.73 20.66
C SER A 139 -3.13 -11.53 19.46
N ILE A 140 -4.02 -11.84 18.51
CA ILE A 140 -3.65 -12.50 17.25
C ILE A 140 -2.82 -11.55 16.37
N MET A 141 -3.14 -10.25 16.38
CA MET A 141 -2.42 -9.26 15.58
C MET A 141 -1.06 -8.90 16.17
N GLU A 142 -0.94 -8.85 17.49
CA GLU A 142 0.35 -8.73 18.17
C GLU A 142 1.25 -9.93 17.84
N GLU A 143 0.69 -11.15 17.84
CA GLU A 143 1.43 -12.34 17.43
C GLU A 143 1.88 -12.26 15.97
N ALA A 144 0.99 -11.84 15.06
CA ALA A 144 1.32 -11.64 13.65
C ALA A 144 2.43 -10.59 13.46
N LEU A 145 2.40 -9.49 14.22
CA LEU A 145 3.44 -8.46 14.20
C LEU A 145 4.79 -8.99 14.67
N LEU A 146 4.81 -9.85 15.70
CA LEU A 146 6.04 -10.42 16.27
C LEU A 146 6.72 -11.43 15.34
N TYR A 147 5.96 -12.17 14.54
CA TYR A 147 6.49 -13.20 13.64
C TYR A 147 6.58 -12.76 12.17
N ALA A 148 6.09 -11.57 11.83
CA ALA A 148 6.22 -11.02 10.50
C ALA A 148 7.69 -10.73 10.13
N PRO A 149 8.04 -10.74 8.83
CA PRO A 149 9.42 -10.59 8.40
C PRO A 149 9.97 -9.21 8.79
N ILE A 150 11.10 -9.21 9.49
CA ILE A 150 11.82 -7.98 9.82
C ILE A 150 12.71 -7.62 8.64
N HIS A 151 12.34 -6.51 8.01
CA HIS A 151 13.00 -5.96 6.84
C HIS A 151 14.00 -4.86 7.23
N GLN A 152 14.97 -4.59 6.35
CA GLN A 152 16.07 -3.67 6.69
C GLN A 152 15.66 -2.19 6.59
N TYR A 153 14.78 -1.86 5.65
CA TYR A 153 14.45 -0.48 5.29
C TYR A 153 13.03 -0.06 5.69
N GLY A 154 12.18 -1.02 6.05
CA GLY A 154 10.78 -0.77 6.39
C GLY A 154 10.43 -1.10 7.83
N GLY A 155 9.22 -0.70 8.22
CA GLY A 155 8.64 -1.00 9.51
C GLY A 155 7.27 -1.65 9.37
N LEU A 156 6.92 -2.47 10.35
CA LEU A 156 5.60 -3.07 10.49
C LEU A 156 4.83 -2.36 11.60
N PHE A 157 3.53 -2.16 11.40
CA PHE A 157 2.63 -1.67 12.44
C PHE A 157 1.22 -2.19 12.20
N LEU A 158 0.41 -2.09 13.25
CA LEU A 158 -1.02 -2.39 13.20
C LEU A 158 -1.78 -1.08 13.02
N GLU A 159 -2.74 -1.07 12.10
CA GLU A 159 -3.62 0.07 11.87
C GLU A 159 -5.08 -0.39 11.81
N GLU A 160 -5.97 0.32 12.50
CA GLU A 160 -7.41 0.04 12.40
C GLU A 160 -7.92 0.50 11.03
N ASN A 161 -8.45 -0.44 10.26
CA ASN A 161 -9.05 -0.16 8.97
C ASN A 161 -10.38 0.56 9.18
N ARG A 162 -10.51 1.74 8.56
CA ARG A 162 -11.67 2.62 8.74
C ARG A 162 -12.97 2.05 8.17
N HIS A 163 -12.88 1.14 7.19
CA HIS A 163 -14.05 0.60 6.50
C HIS A 163 -14.73 -0.52 7.29
N ASP A 164 -13.97 -1.37 7.99
CA ASP A 164 -14.51 -2.54 8.70
C ASP A 164 -14.19 -2.57 10.21
N GLY A 165 -13.29 -1.71 10.69
CA GLY A 165 -12.86 -1.65 12.09
C GLY A 165 -11.92 -2.78 12.51
N LEU A 166 -11.37 -3.55 11.55
CA LEU A 166 -10.40 -4.61 11.81
C LEU A 166 -8.99 -4.01 11.87
N LEU A 167 -8.10 -4.63 12.64
CA LEU A 167 -6.68 -4.27 12.61
C LEU A 167 -6.02 -4.92 11.40
N ASP A 168 -5.42 -4.10 10.54
CA ASP A 168 -4.60 -4.50 9.40
C ASP A 168 -3.12 -4.48 9.80
N LEU A 169 -2.36 -5.50 9.38
CA LEU A 169 -0.90 -5.47 9.47
C LEU A 169 -0.33 -4.75 8.25
N VAL A 170 0.31 -3.59 8.47
CA VAL A 170 0.83 -2.74 7.41
C VAL A 170 2.36 -2.79 7.41
N TYR A 171 2.93 -2.98 6.23
CA TYR A 171 4.35 -2.77 5.98
C TYR A 171 4.57 -1.42 5.31
N ARG A 172 5.47 -0.59 5.86
CA ARG A 172 5.77 0.76 5.36
C ARG A 172 7.26 0.95 5.10
N LEU A 173 7.56 1.48 3.93
CA LEU A 173 8.85 2.05 3.55
C LEU A 173 8.74 3.57 3.50
N ALA A 174 9.60 4.27 4.21
CA ALA A 174 9.59 5.72 4.27
C ALA A 174 10.95 6.29 3.88
N LEU A 175 10.96 7.28 2.99
CA LEU A 175 12.17 7.97 2.56
C LEU A 175 12.00 9.49 2.74
N PRO A 176 12.86 10.15 3.54
CA PRO A 176 12.86 11.60 3.60
C PRO A 176 13.22 12.20 2.23
N LEU A 177 12.38 13.09 1.75
CA LEU A 177 12.56 13.87 0.54
C LEU A 177 13.19 15.22 0.90
N TYR A 178 14.51 15.20 1.09
CA TYR A 178 15.31 16.42 1.26
C TYR A 178 16.42 16.49 0.20
N PRO A 179 16.41 17.48 -0.72
CA PRO A 179 15.42 18.55 -0.87
C PRO A 179 14.05 18.05 -1.41
N PRO A 180 12.97 18.82 -1.26
CA PRO A 180 11.58 18.44 -1.60
C PRO A 180 11.30 18.20 -3.10
N ALA A 181 12.34 18.19 -3.94
CA ALA A 181 12.26 17.89 -5.37
C ALA A 181 13.09 16.63 -5.68
N PRO A 182 12.57 15.43 -5.38
CA PRO A 182 13.23 14.18 -5.76
C PRO A 182 13.47 14.12 -7.27
N ASN A 183 14.66 13.68 -7.65
CA ASN A 183 14.99 13.38 -9.04
C ASN A 183 14.72 11.90 -9.35
N GLY A 184 14.66 11.54 -10.63
CA GLY A 184 14.37 10.17 -11.05
C GLY A 184 15.36 9.12 -10.52
N LYS A 185 16.58 9.50 -10.12
CA LYS A 185 17.54 8.55 -9.49
C LYS A 185 17.09 8.17 -8.08
N ILE A 186 16.54 9.11 -7.32
CA ILE A 186 16.00 8.85 -5.97
C ILE A 186 14.82 7.89 -6.07
N PHE A 187 13.83 8.19 -6.93
CA PHE A 187 12.71 7.28 -7.15
C PHE A 187 13.14 5.91 -7.66
N ARG A 188 14.12 5.83 -8.57
CA ARG A 188 14.65 4.55 -9.03
C ARG A 188 15.23 3.70 -7.89
N ARG A 189 15.94 4.32 -6.95
CA ARG A 189 16.48 3.62 -5.78
C ARG A 189 15.35 3.22 -4.82
N PHE A 190 14.43 4.13 -4.54
CA PHE A 190 13.28 3.87 -3.68
C PHE A 190 12.45 2.68 -4.17
N PHE A 191 12.02 2.69 -5.44
CA PHE A 191 11.29 1.57 -6.02
C PHE A 191 12.14 0.30 -6.16
N GLY A 192 13.47 0.42 -6.26
CA GLY A 192 14.37 -0.75 -6.22
C GLY A 192 14.42 -1.40 -4.84
N ILE A 193 14.44 -0.60 -3.77
CA ILE A 193 14.33 -1.09 -2.38
C ILE A 193 12.95 -1.69 -2.16
N ALA A 194 11.88 -0.99 -2.59
CA ALA A 194 10.52 -1.49 -2.45
C ALA A 194 10.31 -2.83 -3.18
N ALA A 195 10.87 -2.99 -4.39
CA ALA A 195 10.80 -4.25 -5.11
C ALA A 195 11.51 -5.39 -4.38
N LEU A 196 12.70 -5.12 -3.81
CA LEU A 196 13.46 -6.11 -3.03
C LEU A 196 12.70 -6.53 -1.77
N GLU A 197 12.30 -5.56 -0.95
CA GLU A 197 11.60 -5.80 0.31
C GLU A 197 10.29 -6.55 0.06
N LEU A 198 9.51 -6.13 -0.94
CA LEU A 198 8.27 -6.80 -1.31
C LEU A 198 8.49 -8.24 -1.80
N ALA A 199 9.54 -8.49 -2.59
CA ALA A 199 9.87 -9.85 -3.03
C ALA A 199 10.20 -10.74 -1.82
N ASP A 200 10.99 -10.25 -0.88
CA ASP A 200 11.36 -10.98 0.33
C ASP A 200 10.16 -11.19 1.26
N THR A 201 9.27 -10.21 1.39
CA THR A 201 8.00 -10.36 2.12
C THR A 201 7.16 -11.48 1.49
N LEU A 202 6.98 -11.46 0.18
CA LEU A 202 6.16 -12.45 -0.52
C LEU A 202 6.75 -13.87 -0.43
N ARG A 203 8.08 -14.03 -0.54
CA ARG A 203 8.75 -15.31 -0.30
C ARG A 203 8.49 -15.83 1.12
N HIS A 204 8.64 -14.97 2.13
CA HIS A 204 8.40 -15.34 3.51
C HIS A 204 6.93 -15.77 3.74
N LEU A 205 5.97 -15.03 3.18
CA LEU A 205 4.54 -15.37 3.25
C LEU A 205 4.22 -16.67 2.48
N ALA A 206 4.95 -16.96 1.41
CA ALA A 206 4.89 -18.23 0.70
C ALA A 206 5.56 -19.38 1.47
N GLY A 207 6.31 -19.09 2.55
CA GLY A 207 7.03 -20.08 3.35
C GLY A 207 8.32 -20.59 2.69
N GLU A 208 8.95 -19.75 1.88
CA GLU A 208 10.25 -19.98 1.24
C GLU A 208 11.42 -19.38 2.03
#